data_AF-A0A6I6H1T3-F1
#
_entry.id   AF-A0A6I6H1T3-F1
#
_cell.length_a   1.000
_cell.length_b   1.000
_cell.length_c   1.000
_cell.angle_alpha   90.00
_cell.angle_beta   90.00
_cell.angle_gamma   90.00
#
_symmetry.space_group_name_H-M   'P 1'
#
loop_
_entity.id
_entity.type
_entity.pdbx_description
1 polymer ?
#
loop_
_entity_poly.entity_id
_entity_poly.type
_entity_poly.pdbx_seq_one_letter_code
_entity_poly.pdbx_strand_id
1 'polypeptide(L)'
;MRRLLAVICGLGVAQALADSRTFTLTPDFSGASQVQLTLQDNRWQAQLSGGDGRSQSLADVCQPELGQVQVRDVFTVRGDKDYLVVQCAAVVAHPGFEYYALNGLVFQTGVYFWDNGALVRDARASLALSGYEGNMTENWSQHHWYHTQPLTRQKLLEQVRGHERDSLKLAREIVLARLAIEDRDAVYTYLDIELPRLLREEPLNAQTAALYNDLGYALQQGEWHSAAYELFARVEGVVPQRVVLKLNIADSLWALYKRKQAAEYYRSYVLAMNSAGKPGIIPQRARARSQEPQS
;
A
#
# COMPACT_ATOMS: atom_id res chain seq x y z
N MET A 1 1.37 -53.36 58.60
CA MET A 1 2.56 -52.52 58.31
C MET A 1 2.33 -51.81 56.98
N ARG A 2 2.49 -50.48 56.97
CA ARG A 2 2.13 -49.55 55.90
C ARG A 2 2.89 -49.84 54.60
N ARG A 3 2.19 -49.96 53.47
CA ARG A 3 2.78 -49.88 52.12
C ARG A 3 2.84 -48.40 51.72
N LEU A 4 4.06 -47.87 51.54
CA LEU A 4 4.27 -46.55 50.95
C LEU A 4 3.85 -46.59 49.48
N LEU A 5 2.90 -45.72 49.11
CA LEU A 5 2.73 -45.30 47.72
C LEU A 5 3.85 -44.30 47.39
N ALA A 6 4.74 -44.67 46.47
CA ALA A 6 5.62 -43.73 45.80
C ALA A 6 4.78 -42.95 44.77
N VAL A 7 4.49 -41.69 45.07
CA VAL A 7 3.94 -40.75 44.09
C VAL A 7 5.08 -40.35 43.17
N ILE A 8 5.09 -40.89 41.95
CA ILE A 8 5.95 -40.42 40.87
C ILE A 8 5.35 -39.10 40.39
N CYS A 9 5.94 -38.00 40.86
CA CYS A 9 5.65 -36.66 40.35
C CYS A 9 6.30 -36.56 38.96
N GLY A 10 5.52 -36.85 37.92
CA GLY A 10 5.91 -36.57 36.54
C GLY A 10 5.97 -35.07 36.33
N LEU A 11 7.18 -34.51 36.31
CA LEU A 11 7.46 -33.18 35.78
C LEU A 11 7.14 -33.20 34.29
N GLY A 12 5.90 -32.85 33.95
CA GLY A 12 5.52 -32.50 32.59
C GLY A 12 6.20 -31.19 32.24
N VAL A 13 7.31 -31.28 31.49
CA VAL A 13 7.88 -30.12 30.81
C VAL A 13 6.87 -29.71 29.75
N ALA A 14 6.11 -28.66 30.02
CA ALA A 14 5.32 -28.00 28.98
C ALA A 14 6.32 -27.42 27.98
N GLN A 15 6.59 -28.15 26.90
CA GLN A 15 7.26 -27.59 25.74
C GLN A 15 6.32 -26.51 25.19
N ALA A 16 6.68 -25.24 25.38
CA ALA A 16 6.06 -24.16 24.65
C ALA A 16 6.23 -24.49 23.16
N LEU A 17 5.12 -24.72 22.46
CA LEU A 17 5.13 -24.87 21.01
C LEU A 17 5.61 -23.54 20.44
N ALA A 18 6.83 -23.54 19.88
CA ALA A 18 7.33 -22.37 19.16
C ALA A 18 6.38 -22.07 18.00
N ASP A 19 5.88 -20.83 17.90
CA ASP A 19 5.09 -20.41 16.75
C ASP A 19 6.01 -20.48 15.52
N SER A 20 5.63 -21.28 14.52
CA SER A 20 6.43 -21.51 13.32
C SER A 20 5.55 -21.28 12.09
N ARG A 21 6.06 -20.51 11.13
CA ARG A 21 5.37 -20.18 9.88
C ARG A 21 6.30 -20.42 8.70
N THR A 22 5.78 -20.99 7.62
CA THR A 22 6.56 -21.24 6.40
C THR A 22 5.98 -20.45 5.24
N PHE A 23 6.84 -19.76 4.51
CA PHE A 23 6.51 -18.96 3.35
C PHE A 23 7.19 -19.54 2.12
N THR A 24 6.44 -19.66 1.01
CA THR A 24 7.01 -20.04 -0.28
C THR A 24 7.45 -18.80 -1.02
N LEU A 25 8.69 -18.79 -1.48
CA LEU A 25 9.27 -17.67 -2.21
C LEU A 25 8.98 -17.82 -3.69
N THR A 26 8.25 -16.86 -4.25
CA THR A 26 8.02 -16.79 -5.70
C THR A 26 8.36 -15.38 -6.20
N PRO A 27 9.44 -15.20 -6.97
CA PRO A 27 10.45 -16.22 -7.33
C PRO A 27 11.33 -16.67 -6.15
N ASP A 28 12.11 -17.74 -6.34
CA ASP A 28 13.17 -18.13 -5.41
C ASP A 28 14.14 -16.97 -5.13
N PHE A 29 14.60 -16.87 -3.89
CA PHE A 29 15.62 -15.91 -3.44
C PHE A 29 17.00 -16.57 -3.49
N SER A 30 17.73 -16.35 -4.57
CA SER A 30 19.09 -16.89 -4.75
C SER A 30 19.22 -18.40 -4.46
N GLY A 31 18.25 -19.19 -4.93
CA GLY A 31 18.19 -20.65 -4.76
C GLY A 31 17.37 -21.14 -3.57
N ALA A 32 17.01 -20.26 -2.63
CA ALA A 32 16.05 -20.57 -1.58
C ALA A 32 14.61 -20.43 -2.10
N SER A 33 13.82 -21.48 -1.98
CA SER A 33 12.41 -21.50 -2.38
C SER A 33 11.45 -21.36 -1.20
N GLN A 34 11.95 -21.47 0.04
CA GLN A 34 11.16 -21.35 1.25
C GLN A 34 11.89 -20.60 2.37
N VAL A 35 11.11 -19.97 3.23
CA VAL A 35 11.55 -19.39 4.49
C VAL A 35 10.68 -19.92 5.61
N GLN A 36 11.30 -20.55 6.60
CA GLN A 36 10.64 -20.92 7.86
C GLN A 36 10.99 -19.89 8.92
N LEU A 37 9.99 -19.24 9.49
CA LEU A 37 10.13 -18.31 10.60
C LEU A 37 9.68 -18.99 11.88
N THR A 38 10.51 -18.95 12.91
CA THR A 38 10.23 -19.52 14.24
C THR A 38 10.33 -18.43 15.29
N LEU A 39 9.33 -18.31 16.14
CA LEU A 39 9.32 -17.41 17.28
C LEU A 39 10.00 -18.08 18.47
N GLN A 40 11.14 -17.54 18.89
CA GLN A 40 11.87 -17.99 20.07
C GLN A 40 12.23 -16.77 20.93
N ASP A 41 11.91 -16.80 22.23
CA ASP A 41 12.16 -15.71 23.17
C ASP A 41 11.64 -14.34 22.67
N ASN A 42 10.42 -14.34 22.10
CA ASN A 42 9.77 -13.17 21.49
C ASN A 42 10.55 -12.55 20.31
N ARG A 43 11.45 -13.32 19.68
CA ARG A 43 12.24 -12.90 18.52
C ARG A 43 12.00 -13.87 17.38
N TRP A 44 11.69 -13.35 16.20
CA TRP A 44 11.53 -14.16 15.00
C TRP A 44 12.90 -14.45 14.38
N GLN A 45 13.21 -15.74 14.26
CA GLN A 45 14.36 -16.23 13.52
C GLN A 45 13.87 -16.82 12.20
N ALA A 46 14.52 -16.50 11.08
CA ALA A 46 14.20 -17.09 9.79
C ALA A 46 15.26 -18.11 9.40
N GLN A 47 14.82 -19.24 8.85
CA GLN A 47 15.65 -20.26 8.22
C GLN A 47 15.27 -20.33 6.74
N LEU A 48 16.23 -20.01 5.89
CA LEU A 48 16.11 -20.18 4.44
C LEU A 48 16.36 -21.63 4.06
N SER A 49 15.55 -22.18 3.15
CA SER A 49 15.78 -23.51 2.59
C SER A 49 15.54 -23.51 1.08
N GLY A 50 16.41 -24.23 0.36
CA GLY A 50 16.45 -24.30 -1.08
C GLY A 50 16.81 -25.70 -1.59
N GLY A 51 16.57 -25.95 -2.87
CA GLY A 51 16.83 -27.25 -3.51
C GLY A 51 18.32 -27.63 -3.58
N ASP A 52 19.23 -26.69 -3.31
CA ASP A 52 20.67 -26.89 -3.22
C ASP A 52 21.16 -27.32 -1.82
N GLY A 53 20.25 -27.46 -0.85
CA GLY A 53 20.55 -27.87 0.53
C GLY A 53 21.21 -26.80 1.38
N ARG A 54 21.37 -25.56 0.88
CA ARG A 54 21.89 -24.45 1.69
C ARG A 54 20.82 -23.96 2.65
N SER A 55 21.22 -23.78 3.90
CA SER A 55 20.35 -23.26 4.93
C SER A 55 21.05 -22.15 5.69
N GLN A 56 20.46 -20.95 5.65
CA GLN A 56 20.98 -19.75 6.29
C GLN A 56 19.97 -19.28 7.34
N SER A 57 20.47 -18.99 8.54
CA SER A 57 19.67 -18.38 9.59
C SER A 57 19.80 -16.85 9.56
N LEU A 58 18.66 -16.16 9.72
CA LEU A 58 18.56 -14.74 10.00
C LEU A 58 17.99 -14.58 11.41
N ALA A 59 18.75 -13.95 12.30
CA ALA A 59 18.25 -13.59 13.61
C ALA A 59 17.46 -12.26 13.55
N ASP A 60 16.53 -12.10 14.49
CA ASP A 60 15.86 -10.83 14.81
C ASP A 60 15.18 -10.14 13.61
N VAL A 61 14.52 -10.95 12.77
CA VAL A 61 13.94 -10.48 11.50
C VAL A 61 12.75 -9.52 11.72
N CYS A 62 12.08 -9.69 12.86
CA CYS A 62 11.09 -8.77 13.39
C CYS A 62 11.47 -8.44 14.84
N GLN A 63 11.94 -7.22 15.10
CA GLN A 63 12.29 -6.79 16.45
C GLN A 63 11.07 -6.12 17.10
N PRO A 64 10.51 -6.67 18.19
CA PRO A 64 9.42 -5.99 18.87
C PRO A 64 9.94 -4.68 19.48
N GLU A 65 9.54 -3.53 18.93
CA GLU A 65 9.74 -2.26 19.62
C GLU A 65 8.82 -2.19 20.86
N LEU A 66 7.54 -2.55 20.67
CA LEU A 66 6.52 -2.73 21.70
C LEU A 66 5.46 -3.73 21.20
N GLY A 67 4.83 -4.48 22.11
CA GLY A 67 3.72 -5.39 21.79
C GLY A 67 4.15 -6.75 21.20
N GLN A 68 3.14 -7.56 20.83
CA GLN A 68 3.36 -8.86 20.18
C GLN A 68 3.56 -8.66 18.69
N VAL A 69 4.77 -8.93 18.21
CA VAL A 69 5.13 -8.77 16.78
C VAL A 69 4.66 -9.97 15.97
N GLN A 70 4.00 -9.70 14.85
CA GLN A 70 3.50 -10.72 13.93
C GLN A 70 4.17 -10.57 12.57
N VAL A 71 4.62 -11.68 12.00
CA VAL A 71 5.02 -11.72 10.59
C VAL A 71 3.76 -11.65 9.73
N ARG A 72 3.74 -10.67 8.83
CA ARG A 72 2.66 -10.41 7.87
C ARG A 72 2.90 -11.13 6.56
N ASP A 73 4.10 -11.00 6.01
CA ASP A 73 4.44 -11.54 4.69
C ASP A 73 5.96 -11.73 4.54
N VAL A 74 6.36 -12.64 3.65
CA VAL A 74 7.74 -12.85 3.23
C VAL A 74 7.78 -13.18 1.75
N PHE A 75 8.53 -12.40 0.98
CA PHE A 75 8.60 -12.60 -0.47
C PHE A 75 9.89 -12.08 -1.09
N THR A 76 10.13 -12.50 -2.33
CA THR A 76 11.30 -12.11 -3.11
C THR A 76 10.97 -10.98 -4.08
N VAL A 77 11.86 -9.99 -4.16
CA VAL A 77 11.84 -8.93 -5.16
C VAL A 77 13.10 -9.02 -6.01
N ARG A 78 12.94 -9.12 -7.34
CA ARG A 78 14.06 -9.08 -8.29
C ARG A 78 14.32 -7.65 -8.75
N GLY A 79 15.52 -7.16 -8.49
CA GLY A 79 16.03 -5.87 -8.96
C GLY A 79 17.37 -6.03 -9.69
N ASP A 80 18.32 -5.17 -9.35
CA ASP A 80 19.75 -5.33 -9.66
C ASP A 80 20.36 -6.59 -9.01
N LYS A 81 19.76 -7.02 -7.91
CA LYS A 81 19.97 -8.29 -7.20
C LYS A 81 18.63 -8.85 -6.72
N ASP A 82 18.65 -10.08 -6.23
CA ASP A 82 17.49 -10.62 -5.52
C ASP A 82 17.46 -10.03 -4.11
N TYR A 83 16.26 -9.62 -3.68
CA TYR A 83 15.99 -9.12 -2.34
C TYR A 83 14.96 -10.00 -1.65
N LEU A 84 15.24 -10.41 -0.41
CA LEU A 84 14.27 -11.01 0.49
C LEU A 84 13.62 -9.90 1.31
N VAL A 85 12.30 -9.82 1.26
CA VAL A 85 11.52 -8.85 2.02
C VAL A 85 10.73 -9.61 3.08
N VAL A 86 10.88 -9.18 4.34
CA VAL A 86 10.11 -9.71 5.47
C VAL A 86 9.34 -8.56 6.10
N GLN A 87 8.02 -8.66 6.11
CA GLN A 87 7.13 -7.65 6.65
C GLN A 87 6.55 -8.11 7.98
N CYS A 88 6.65 -7.25 8.98
CA CYS A 88 6.18 -7.49 10.32
C CYS A 88 5.25 -6.34 10.72
N ALA A 89 4.31 -6.63 11.62
CA ALA A 89 3.48 -5.62 12.25
C ALA A 89 3.35 -5.89 13.74
N ALA A 90 3.33 -4.83 14.54
CA ALA A 90 3.06 -4.91 15.97
C ALA A 90 1.97 -3.91 16.35
N VAL A 91 1.05 -4.34 17.21
CA VAL A 91 0.05 -3.44 17.80
C VAL A 91 0.75 -2.53 18.80
N VAL A 92 0.57 -1.23 18.62
CA VAL A 92 0.99 -0.21 19.58
C VAL A 92 -0.27 0.35 20.23
N ALA A 93 -0.34 0.20 21.55
CA ALA A 93 -1.36 0.80 22.40
C ALA A 93 -0.64 1.41 23.60
N HIS A 94 -0.36 2.71 23.55
CA HIS A 94 0.25 3.43 24.64
C HIS A 94 -0.82 4.27 25.36
N PRO A 95 -1.20 3.92 26.61
CA PRO A 95 -2.11 4.71 27.40
C PRO A 95 -1.38 5.97 27.91
N GLY A 96 -1.17 6.95 27.03
CA GLY A 96 -0.78 8.29 27.44
C GLY A 96 -1.96 9.03 28.10
N PHE A 97 -1.72 10.25 28.59
CA PHE A 97 -2.83 11.19 28.81
C PHE A 97 -3.60 11.36 27.50
N GLU A 98 -4.87 11.77 27.56
CA GLU A 98 -5.81 11.91 26.42
C GLU A 98 -5.20 12.56 25.16
N TYR A 99 -4.19 13.42 25.34
CA TYR A 99 -3.43 14.13 24.29
C TYR A 99 -2.18 13.42 23.72
N TYR A 100 -1.81 12.23 24.20
CA TYR A 100 -0.61 11.49 23.78
C TYR A 100 -0.88 9.98 23.60
N ALA A 101 -2.15 9.58 23.49
CA ALA A 101 -2.53 8.18 23.31
C ALA A 101 -2.19 7.70 21.90
N LEU A 102 -1.23 6.79 21.79
CA LEU A 102 -0.82 6.18 20.52
C LEU A 102 -1.52 4.85 20.34
N ASN A 103 -2.38 4.74 19.33
CA ASN A 103 -3.13 3.52 19.03
C ASN A 103 -3.03 3.20 17.53
N GLY A 104 -2.40 2.09 17.19
CA GLY A 104 -2.21 1.70 15.80
C GLY A 104 -1.34 0.47 15.58
N LEU A 105 -0.80 0.35 14.37
CA LEU A 105 0.13 -0.67 13.93
C LEU A 105 1.45 -0.02 13.53
N VAL A 106 2.55 -0.52 14.11
CA VAL A 106 3.89 -0.25 13.58
C VAL A 106 4.23 -1.36 12.59
N PHE A 107 4.52 -0.96 11.35
CA PHE A 107 5.01 -1.82 10.30
C PHE A 107 6.53 -1.76 10.25
N GLN A 108 7.17 -2.92 10.35
CA GLN A 108 8.60 -3.06 10.19
C GLN A 108 8.88 -3.95 8.99
N THR A 109 9.72 -3.46 8.09
CA THR A 109 10.16 -4.21 6.93
C THR A 109 11.66 -4.48 7.03
N GLY A 110 12.05 -5.74 6.94
CA GLY A 110 13.43 -6.16 6.75
C GLY A 110 13.69 -6.47 5.29
N VAL A 111 14.65 -5.78 4.67
CA VAL A 111 15.11 -6.03 3.30
C VAL A 111 16.51 -6.62 3.37
N TYR A 112 16.70 -7.79 2.77
CA TYR A 112 17.97 -8.52 2.78
C TYR A 112 18.40 -8.88 1.37
N PHE A 113 19.71 -8.91 1.13
CA PHE A 113 20.30 -9.35 -0.14
C PHE A 113 21.62 -10.08 0.11
N TRP A 114 22.05 -10.89 -0.85
CA TRP A 114 23.35 -11.55 -0.79
C TRP A 114 24.47 -10.60 -1.25
N ASP A 115 25.50 -10.46 -0.42
CA ASP A 115 26.73 -9.76 -0.74
C ASP A 115 27.93 -10.62 -0.35
N ASN A 116 28.79 -10.95 -1.31
CA ASN A 116 30.00 -11.76 -1.10
C ASN A 116 29.78 -13.03 -0.27
N GLY A 117 28.65 -13.72 -0.49
CA GLY A 117 28.31 -14.96 0.22
C GLY A 117 27.75 -14.77 1.64
N ALA A 118 27.52 -13.53 2.07
CA ALA A 118 26.84 -13.19 3.31
C ALA A 118 25.48 -12.56 3.02
N LEU A 119 24.51 -12.81 3.90
CA LEU A 119 23.19 -12.21 3.81
C LEU A 119 23.20 -10.89 4.60
N VAL A 120 23.03 -9.77 3.90
CA VAL A 120 23.17 -8.41 4.45
C VAL A 120 21.81 -7.72 4.48
N ARG A 121 21.52 -6.99 5.55
CA ARG A 121 20.31 -6.16 5.67
C ARG A 121 20.54 -4.79 5.02
N ASP A 122 19.69 -4.42 4.07
CA ASP A 122 19.64 -3.05 3.54
C ASP A 122 18.88 -2.15 4.51
N ALA A 123 19.61 -1.43 5.36
CA ALA A 123 19.01 -0.56 6.38
C ALA A 123 18.16 0.57 5.78
N ARG A 124 18.59 1.13 4.64
CA ARG A 124 17.93 2.26 3.99
C ARG A 124 16.63 1.83 3.33
N ALA A 125 16.64 0.70 2.62
CA ALA A 125 15.43 0.14 2.03
C ALA A 125 14.45 -0.38 3.09
N SER A 126 14.97 -1.01 4.15
CA SER A 126 14.17 -1.44 5.29
C SER A 126 13.43 -0.28 5.95
N LEU A 127 14.12 0.84 6.20
CA LEU A 127 13.51 2.04 6.78
C LEU A 127 12.46 2.66 5.85
N ALA A 128 12.75 2.76 4.56
CA ALA A 128 11.83 3.36 3.57
C ALA A 128 10.51 2.57 3.40
N LEU A 129 10.49 1.29 3.77
CA LEU A 129 9.32 0.40 3.70
C LEU A 129 8.66 0.16 5.06
N SER A 130 9.21 0.73 6.13
CA SER A 130 8.64 0.68 7.48
C SER A 130 7.79 1.92 7.71
N GLY A 131 6.89 1.88 8.69
CA GLY A 131 5.99 2.99 8.94
C GLY A 131 5.03 2.72 10.08
N TYR A 132 4.14 3.67 10.32
CA TYR A 132 3.09 3.58 11.33
C TYR A 132 1.74 3.88 10.69
N GLU A 133 0.71 3.15 11.11
CA GLU A 133 -0.68 3.42 10.78
C GLU A 133 -1.51 3.48 12.04
N GLY A 134 -2.23 4.57 12.25
CA GLY A 134 -3.06 4.75 13.43
C GLY A 134 -3.19 6.20 13.85
N ASN A 135 -3.67 6.39 15.08
CA ASN A 135 -3.98 7.70 15.62
C ASN A 135 -3.08 8.03 16.81
N MET A 136 -2.57 9.27 16.83
CA MET A 136 -1.77 9.79 17.94
C MET A 136 -2.59 10.68 18.90
N THR A 137 -3.66 11.30 18.41
CA THR A 137 -4.64 12.14 19.14
C THR A 137 -5.97 12.14 18.38
N GLU A 138 -7.03 12.80 18.89
CA GLU A 138 -8.33 12.93 18.21
C GLU A 138 -8.25 13.45 16.76
N ASN A 139 -7.18 14.17 16.38
CA ASN A 139 -7.09 14.84 15.07
C ASN A 139 -5.84 14.47 14.26
N TRP A 140 -5.04 13.49 14.69
CA TRP A 140 -3.81 13.10 13.99
C TRP A 140 -3.83 11.63 13.63
N SER A 141 -4.16 11.35 12.37
CA SER A 141 -3.98 10.05 11.73
C SER A 141 -2.63 9.99 11.00
N GLN A 142 -2.00 8.82 11.03
CA GLN A 142 -0.86 8.48 10.18
C GLN A 142 -1.19 7.23 9.38
N HIS A 143 -0.61 7.14 8.19
CA HIS A 143 -0.92 6.11 7.21
C HIS A 143 0.36 5.44 6.71
N HIS A 144 0.36 4.09 6.67
CA HIS A 144 1.48 3.32 6.12
C HIS A 144 1.26 2.98 4.64
N TRP A 145 2.01 3.59 3.73
CA TRP A 145 1.67 3.52 2.30
C TRP A 145 1.90 2.14 1.67
N TYR A 146 2.93 1.40 2.09
CA TYR A 146 3.40 0.18 1.43
C TYR A 146 2.85 -1.09 2.10
N HIS A 147 1.53 -1.18 2.20
CA HIS A 147 0.80 -2.22 2.93
C HIS A 147 0.47 -3.49 2.11
N THR A 148 0.83 -3.50 0.82
CA THR A 148 0.65 -4.66 -0.06
C THR A 148 1.97 -5.05 -0.72
N GLN A 149 2.08 -6.32 -1.11
CA GLN A 149 3.26 -6.83 -1.81
C GLN A 149 3.59 -6.04 -3.09
N PRO A 150 2.63 -5.70 -3.99
CA PRO A 150 2.94 -4.89 -5.17
C PRO A 150 3.50 -3.50 -4.85
N LEU A 151 2.94 -2.80 -3.86
CA LEU A 151 3.41 -1.47 -3.46
C LEU A 151 4.80 -1.53 -2.85
N THR A 152 5.02 -2.49 -1.95
CA THR A 152 6.32 -2.74 -1.32
C THR A 152 7.38 -3.05 -2.36
N ARG A 153 7.06 -3.93 -3.33
CA ARG A 153 7.94 -4.27 -4.44
C ARG A 153 8.33 -3.04 -5.25
N GLN A 154 7.35 -2.23 -5.65
CA GLN A 154 7.62 -1.07 -6.48
C GLN A 154 8.45 -0.02 -5.72
N LYS A 155 8.08 0.27 -4.46
CA LYS A 155 8.85 1.19 -3.62
C LYS A 155 10.29 0.72 -3.42
N LEU A 156 10.49 -0.57 -3.15
CA LEU A 156 11.84 -1.15 -3.02
C LEU A 156 12.66 -0.91 -4.28
N LEU A 157 12.09 -1.20 -5.45
CA LEU A 157 12.78 -1.03 -6.73
C LEU A 157 13.10 0.43 -7.06
N GLU A 158 12.26 1.38 -6.64
CA GLU A 158 12.56 2.82 -6.73
C GLU A 158 13.72 3.17 -5.79
N GLN A 159 13.66 2.72 -4.53
CA GLN A 159 14.65 3.01 -3.50
C GLN A 159 16.06 2.53 -3.87
N VAL A 160 16.19 1.29 -4.34
CA VAL A 160 17.50 0.69 -4.70
C VAL A 160 18.08 1.27 -5.99
N ARG A 161 17.25 1.93 -6.81
CA ARG A 161 17.70 2.73 -7.97
C ARG A 161 18.05 4.18 -7.61
N GLY A 162 17.96 4.53 -6.32
CA GLY A 162 18.26 5.89 -5.83
C GLY A 162 17.06 6.85 -5.88
N HIS A 163 15.86 6.38 -6.19
CA HIS A 163 14.65 7.21 -6.17
C HIS A 163 13.99 7.13 -4.78
N GLU A 164 14.28 8.13 -3.93
CA GLU A 164 13.76 8.18 -2.55
C GLU A 164 12.27 8.52 -2.48
N ARG A 165 11.77 9.30 -3.44
CA ARG A 165 10.38 9.75 -3.51
C ARG A 165 9.58 8.86 -4.44
N ASP A 166 8.29 8.75 -4.16
CA ASP A 166 7.39 7.89 -4.93
C ASP A 166 7.17 8.50 -6.32
N SER A 167 7.35 7.68 -7.35
CA SER A 167 7.05 8.11 -8.71
C SER A 167 5.55 8.38 -8.91
N LEU A 168 5.17 9.11 -9.96
CA LEU A 168 3.76 9.30 -10.34
C LEU A 168 3.04 7.96 -10.52
N LYS A 169 3.75 6.96 -11.04
CA LYS A 169 3.23 5.61 -11.16
C LYS A 169 2.97 4.98 -9.79
N LEU A 170 3.92 5.04 -8.85
CA LEU A 170 3.74 4.48 -7.51
C LEU A 170 2.64 5.22 -6.74
N ALA A 171 2.63 6.56 -6.82
CA ALA A 171 1.58 7.39 -6.25
C ALA A 171 0.18 6.96 -6.71
N ARG A 172 0.00 6.68 -8.01
CA ARG A 172 -1.24 6.12 -8.56
C ARG A 172 -1.59 4.78 -7.91
N GLU A 173 -0.65 3.84 -7.83
CA GLU A 173 -0.94 2.53 -7.24
C GLU A 173 -1.32 2.64 -5.75
N ILE A 174 -0.65 3.53 -5.00
CA ILE A 174 -0.94 3.76 -3.57
C ILE A 174 -2.37 4.24 -3.38
N VAL A 175 -2.80 5.28 -4.12
CA VAL A 175 -4.14 5.84 -3.94
C VAL A 175 -5.23 4.89 -4.41
N LEU A 176 -4.97 4.10 -5.45
CA LEU A 176 -5.92 3.07 -5.90
C LEU A 176 -6.03 1.93 -4.91
N ALA A 177 -4.93 1.52 -4.26
CA ALA A 177 -4.95 0.51 -3.21
C ALA A 177 -5.71 1.00 -1.97
N ARG A 178 -5.51 2.25 -1.55
CA ARG A 178 -6.28 2.87 -0.45
C ARG A 178 -7.76 2.99 -0.77
N LEU A 179 -8.08 3.43 -1.99
CA LEU A 179 -9.46 3.52 -2.43
C LEU A 179 -10.16 2.15 -2.45
N ALA A 180 -9.45 1.08 -2.81
CA ALA A 180 -10.01 -0.27 -2.86
C ALA A 180 -10.43 -0.82 -1.49
N ILE A 181 -9.88 -0.28 -0.40
CA ILE A 181 -10.27 -0.58 0.98
C ILE A 181 -11.11 0.55 1.61
N GLU A 182 -11.64 1.45 0.78
CA GLU A 182 -12.47 2.59 1.18
C GLU A 182 -11.80 3.59 2.14
N ASP A 183 -10.46 3.61 2.17
CA ASP A 183 -9.68 4.53 3.00
C ASP A 183 -9.51 5.89 2.30
N ARG A 184 -10.61 6.66 2.32
CA ARG A 184 -10.71 7.95 1.62
C ARG A 184 -9.84 9.04 2.25
N ASP A 185 -9.61 8.97 3.56
CA ASP A 185 -8.76 9.92 4.30
C ASP A 185 -7.30 9.77 3.87
N ALA A 186 -6.80 8.52 3.79
CA ALA A 186 -5.45 8.25 3.32
C ALA A 186 -5.21 8.72 1.88
N VAL A 187 -6.20 8.55 0.99
CA VAL A 187 -6.12 9.04 -0.40
C VAL A 187 -5.87 10.55 -0.43
N TYR A 188 -6.64 11.31 0.34
CA TYR A 188 -6.48 12.77 0.39
C TYR A 188 -5.17 13.17 1.04
N THR A 189 -4.86 12.62 2.21
CA THR A 189 -3.63 12.93 2.96
C THR A 189 -2.39 12.69 2.11
N TYR A 190 -2.36 11.58 1.36
CA TYR A 190 -1.26 11.29 0.43
C TYR A 190 -1.16 12.34 -0.69
N LEU A 191 -2.28 12.63 -1.35
CA LEU A 191 -2.27 13.51 -2.54
C LEU A 191 -2.11 14.99 -2.19
N ASP A 192 -2.58 15.44 -1.05
CA ASP A 192 -2.37 16.82 -0.57
C ASP A 192 -0.87 17.14 -0.47
N ILE A 193 -0.07 16.16 -0.01
CA ILE A 193 1.39 16.28 0.11
C ILE A 193 2.08 16.03 -1.23
N GLU A 194 1.76 14.93 -1.91
CA GLU A 194 2.56 14.46 -3.05
C GLU A 194 2.20 15.12 -4.38
N LEU A 195 0.93 15.49 -4.60
CA LEU A 195 0.48 16.00 -5.91
C LEU A 195 1.21 17.28 -6.36
N PRO A 196 1.44 18.30 -5.49
CA PRO A 196 2.20 19.49 -5.89
C PRO A 196 3.63 19.16 -6.30
N ARG A 197 4.27 18.19 -5.62
CA ARG A 197 5.62 17.72 -5.97
C ARG A 197 5.61 16.98 -7.30
N LEU A 198 4.72 16.01 -7.46
CA LEU A 198 4.57 15.23 -8.69
C LEU A 198 4.37 16.14 -9.90
N LEU A 199 3.51 17.16 -9.80
CA LEU A 199 3.29 18.12 -10.90
C LEU A 199 4.55 18.92 -11.30
N ARG A 200 5.52 19.08 -10.38
CA ARG A 200 6.80 19.74 -10.66
C ARG A 200 7.84 18.77 -11.23
N GLU A 201 7.93 17.56 -10.67
CA GLU A 201 9.01 16.61 -10.96
C GLU A 201 8.67 15.64 -12.11
N GLU A 202 7.39 15.30 -12.29
CA GLU A 202 6.88 14.47 -13.39
C GLU A 202 5.72 15.17 -14.11
N PRO A 203 5.99 16.31 -14.79
CA PRO A 203 4.95 17.24 -15.21
C PRO A 203 3.82 16.61 -16.03
N LEU A 204 2.63 17.17 -15.85
CA LEU A 204 1.47 16.83 -16.66
C LEU A 204 1.73 17.13 -18.14
N ASN A 205 1.68 16.09 -18.98
CA ASN A 205 1.78 16.13 -20.44
C ASN A 205 0.92 15.00 -21.03
N ALA A 206 0.93 14.83 -22.36
CA ALA A 206 0.12 13.81 -23.01
C ALA A 206 0.43 12.37 -22.54
N GLN A 207 1.67 12.09 -22.14
CA GLN A 207 2.12 10.79 -21.68
C GLN A 207 1.70 10.52 -20.23
N THR A 208 1.74 11.52 -19.36
CA THR A 208 1.41 11.40 -17.92
C THR A 208 -0.06 11.68 -17.61
N ALA A 209 -0.81 12.27 -18.54
CA ALA A 209 -2.21 12.66 -18.35
C ALA A 209 -3.13 11.52 -17.91
N ALA A 210 -2.85 10.28 -18.33
CA ALA A 210 -3.61 9.12 -17.87
C ALA A 210 -3.49 8.90 -16.37
N LEU A 211 -2.26 9.00 -15.83
CA LEU A 211 -1.99 8.79 -14.41
C LEU A 211 -2.59 9.93 -13.58
N TYR A 212 -2.47 11.17 -14.02
CA TYR A 212 -3.10 12.31 -13.35
C TYR A 212 -4.62 12.26 -13.36
N ASN A 213 -5.23 11.79 -14.45
CA ASN A 213 -6.67 11.53 -14.46
C ASN A 213 -7.07 10.46 -13.42
N ASP A 214 -6.23 9.45 -13.22
CA ASP A 214 -6.49 8.41 -12.21
C ASP A 214 -6.32 8.96 -10.78
N LEU A 215 -5.35 9.85 -10.53
CA LEU A 215 -5.24 10.56 -9.24
C LEU A 215 -6.46 11.45 -8.98
N GLY A 216 -6.92 12.19 -9.99
CA GLY A 216 -8.14 13.00 -9.88
C GLY A 216 -9.38 12.14 -9.65
N TYR A 217 -9.45 10.96 -10.27
CA TYR A 217 -10.50 9.99 -10.02
C TYR A 217 -10.46 9.49 -8.56
N ALA A 218 -9.28 9.18 -8.03
CA ALA A 218 -9.14 8.80 -6.62
C ALA A 218 -9.63 9.91 -5.67
N LEU A 219 -9.24 11.17 -5.91
CA LEU A 219 -9.77 12.33 -5.16
C LEU A 219 -11.30 12.42 -5.24
N GLN A 220 -11.86 12.24 -6.44
CA GLN A 220 -13.31 12.28 -6.64
C GLN A 220 -14.03 11.18 -5.87
N GLN A 221 -13.52 9.94 -5.90
CA GLN A 221 -14.12 8.83 -5.16
C GLN A 221 -13.93 8.97 -3.63
N GLY A 222 -12.90 9.72 -3.21
CA GLY A 222 -12.73 10.19 -1.84
C GLY A 222 -13.63 11.36 -1.44
N GLU A 223 -14.56 11.80 -2.31
CA GLU A 223 -15.47 12.95 -2.10
C GLU A 223 -14.80 14.33 -2.13
N TRP A 224 -13.53 14.42 -2.51
CA TRP A 224 -12.76 15.66 -2.67
C TRP A 224 -13.00 16.30 -4.04
N HIS A 225 -14.28 16.58 -4.34
CA HIS A 225 -14.74 16.94 -5.68
C HIS A 225 -14.13 18.24 -6.23
N SER A 226 -13.81 19.22 -5.36
CA SER A 226 -13.15 20.47 -5.78
C SER A 226 -11.72 20.21 -6.25
N ALA A 227 -10.91 19.53 -5.42
CA ALA A 227 -9.53 19.17 -5.76
C ALA A 227 -9.48 18.26 -7.00
N ALA A 228 -10.40 17.29 -7.09
CA ALA A 228 -10.53 16.44 -8.27
C ALA A 228 -10.82 17.27 -9.54
N TYR A 229 -11.78 18.20 -9.48
CA TYR A 229 -12.13 19.07 -10.61
C TYR A 229 -10.96 19.96 -11.04
N GLU A 230 -10.22 20.54 -10.09
CA GLU A 230 -9.04 21.35 -10.40
C GLU A 230 -7.97 20.55 -11.13
N LEU A 231 -7.70 19.31 -10.70
CA LEU A 231 -6.77 18.43 -11.39
C LEU A 231 -7.29 18.04 -12.78
N PHE A 232 -8.57 17.68 -12.89
CA PHE A 232 -9.16 17.33 -14.18
C PHE A 232 -9.13 18.49 -15.18
N ALA A 233 -9.37 19.73 -14.76
CA ALA A 233 -9.28 20.91 -15.61
C ALA A 233 -7.85 21.10 -16.17
N ARG A 234 -6.82 20.82 -15.37
CA ARG A 234 -5.42 20.82 -15.85
C ARG A 234 -5.20 19.72 -16.89
N VAL A 235 -5.69 18.50 -16.62
CA VAL A 235 -5.60 17.37 -17.56
C VAL A 235 -6.33 17.67 -18.87
N GLU A 236 -7.49 18.32 -18.80
CA GLU A 236 -8.25 18.72 -19.97
C GLU A 236 -7.50 19.71 -20.85
N GLY A 237 -6.78 20.67 -20.25
CA GLY A 237 -5.92 21.59 -20.99
C GLY A 237 -4.81 20.91 -21.82
N VAL A 238 -4.50 19.64 -21.53
CA VAL A 238 -3.44 18.86 -22.18
C VAL A 238 -3.99 17.78 -23.11
N VAL A 239 -5.09 17.11 -22.74
CA VAL A 239 -5.71 16.02 -23.53
C VAL A 239 -7.25 16.14 -23.56
N PRO A 240 -7.82 17.21 -24.16
CA PRO A 240 -9.26 17.49 -24.11
C PRO A 240 -10.13 16.41 -24.79
N GLN A 241 -9.55 15.63 -25.70
CA GLN A 241 -10.20 14.53 -26.41
C GLN A 241 -10.41 13.27 -25.56
N ARG A 242 -9.83 13.17 -24.36
CA ARG A 242 -9.91 11.97 -23.50
C ARG A 242 -11.34 11.75 -23.04
N VAL A 243 -12.02 10.74 -23.58
CA VAL A 243 -13.46 10.49 -23.32
C VAL A 243 -13.74 10.24 -21.84
N VAL A 244 -12.93 9.41 -21.16
CA VAL A 244 -13.11 9.12 -19.72
C VAL A 244 -12.97 10.37 -18.84
N LEU A 245 -12.10 11.32 -19.22
CA LEU A 245 -11.94 12.57 -18.49
C LEU A 245 -13.23 13.38 -18.46
N LYS A 246 -13.99 13.40 -19.56
CA LYS A 246 -15.27 14.12 -19.64
C LYS A 246 -16.27 13.60 -18.63
N LEU A 247 -16.35 12.28 -18.46
CA LEU A 247 -17.22 11.67 -17.45
C LEU A 247 -16.77 12.05 -16.03
N ASN A 248 -15.46 12.00 -15.78
CA ASN A 248 -14.89 12.37 -14.50
C ASN A 248 -15.15 13.85 -14.14
N ILE A 249 -14.95 14.77 -15.10
CA ILE A 249 -15.29 16.19 -14.92
C ILE A 249 -16.80 16.35 -14.63
N ALA A 250 -17.66 15.68 -15.41
CA ALA A 250 -19.11 15.75 -15.22
C ALA A 250 -19.53 15.30 -13.81
N ASP A 251 -19.00 14.16 -13.34
CA ASP A 251 -19.30 13.60 -12.02
C ASP A 251 -18.84 14.56 -10.89
N SER A 252 -17.67 15.20 -11.01
CA SER A 252 -17.20 16.19 -10.03
C SER A 252 -18.04 17.46 -10.03
N LEU A 253 -18.33 18.02 -11.21
CA LEU A 253 -19.20 19.20 -11.35
C LEU A 253 -20.60 18.94 -10.81
N TRP A 254 -21.11 17.72 -11.03
CA TRP A 254 -22.39 17.29 -10.48
C TRP A 254 -22.37 17.31 -8.95
N ALA A 255 -21.35 16.75 -8.32
CA ALA A 255 -21.23 16.74 -6.87
C ALA A 255 -21.07 18.17 -6.29
N LEU A 256 -20.44 19.07 -7.05
CA LEU A 256 -20.31 20.50 -6.72
C LEU A 256 -21.55 21.35 -7.04
N TYR A 257 -22.70 20.73 -7.34
CA TYR A 257 -23.96 21.39 -7.70
C TYR A 257 -23.89 22.31 -8.95
N LYS A 258 -22.85 22.16 -9.78
CA LYS A 258 -22.69 22.88 -11.06
C LYS A 258 -23.43 22.15 -12.19
N ARG A 259 -24.74 21.94 -12.01
CA ARG A 259 -25.60 21.08 -12.87
C ARG A 259 -25.48 21.37 -14.35
N LYS A 260 -25.57 22.65 -14.74
CA LYS A 260 -25.46 23.08 -16.14
C LYS A 260 -24.15 22.64 -16.80
N GLN A 261 -23.02 22.92 -16.14
CA GLN A 261 -21.70 22.53 -16.64
C GLN A 261 -21.57 20.99 -16.67
N ALA A 262 -22.02 20.30 -15.63
CA ALA A 262 -22.01 18.84 -15.60
C ALA A 262 -22.79 18.22 -16.76
N ALA A 263 -23.99 18.73 -17.06
CA ALA A 263 -24.84 18.25 -18.16
C ALA A 263 -24.16 18.41 -19.54
N GLU A 264 -23.41 19.49 -19.75
CA GLU A 264 -22.62 19.69 -20.97
C GLU A 264 -21.53 18.61 -21.13
N TYR A 265 -20.79 18.31 -20.07
CA TYR A 265 -19.79 17.24 -20.08
C TYR A 265 -20.41 15.85 -20.25
N TYR A 266 -21.52 15.55 -19.58
CA TYR A 266 -22.23 14.29 -19.78
C TYR A 266 -22.68 14.12 -21.23
N ARG A 267 -23.22 15.18 -21.85
CA ARG A 267 -23.61 15.15 -23.27
C ARG A 267 -22.42 14.88 -24.18
N SER A 268 -21.31 15.59 -23.94
CA SER A 268 -20.06 15.39 -24.69
C SER A 268 -19.50 13.96 -24.55
N TYR A 269 -19.59 13.39 -23.35
CA TYR A 269 -19.23 11.99 -23.10
C TYR A 269 -20.15 11.01 -23.83
N VAL A 270 -21.47 11.17 -23.71
CA VAL A 270 -22.48 10.30 -24.36
C VAL A 270 -22.30 10.30 -25.88
N LEU A 271 -22.14 11.49 -26.48
CA LEU A 271 -21.87 11.63 -27.91
C LEU A 271 -20.59 10.90 -28.32
N ALA A 272 -19.48 11.10 -27.58
CA ALA A 272 -18.22 10.45 -27.88
C ALA A 272 -18.30 8.91 -27.78
N MET A 273 -19.00 8.39 -26.78
CA MET A 273 -19.20 6.94 -26.60
C MET A 273 -20.08 6.33 -27.69
N ASN A 274 -21.11 7.05 -28.13
CA ASN A 274 -21.95 6.62 -29.26
C ASN A 274 -21.15 6.62 -30.57
N SER A 275 -20.39 7.68 -30.86
CA SER A 275 -19.53 7.76 -32.04
C SER A 275 -18.44 6.69 -32.07
N ALA A 276 -17.96 6.26 -30.89
CA ALA A 276 -17.00 5.17 -30.76
C ALA A 276 -17.63 3.76 -30.85
N GLY A 277 -18.95 3.66 -31.10
CA GLY A 277 -19.66 2.37 -31.16
C GLY A 277 -19.78 1.66 -29.82
N LYS A 278 -19.72 2.41 -28.70
CA LYS A 278 -19.75 1.86 -27.32
C LYS A 278 -20.97 2.31 -26.51
N PRO A 279 -22.21 2.33 -27.06
CA PRO A 279 -23.38 2.81 -26.33
C PRO A 279 -23.72 1.92 -25.11
N GLY A 280 -23.41 0.62 -25.17
CA GLY A 280 -23.75 -0.36 -24.14
C GLY A 280 -23.06 -0.18 -22.78
N ILE A 281 -21.95 0.57 -22.74
CA ILE A 281 -21.19 0.82 -21.50
C ILE A 281 -21.32 2.26 -21.00
N ILE A 282 -22.26 3.04 -21.54
CA ILE A 282 -22.58 4.38 -21.04
C ILE A 282 -23.33 4.23 -19.71
N PRO A 283 -22.83 4.78 -18.59
CA PRO A 283 -23.54 4.72 -17.30
C PRO A 283 -24.91 5.39 -17.38
N GLN A 284 -25.92 4.80 -16.72
CA GLN A 284 -27.28 5.34 -16.71
C GLN A 284 -27.33 6.80 -16.24
N ARG A 285 -26.53 7.14 -15.20
CA ARG A 285 -26.41 8.52 -14.70
C ARG A 285 -25.99 9.51 -15.79
N ALA A 286 -25.07 9.12 -16.67
CA ALA A 286 -24.60 9.99 -17.74
C ALA A 286 -25.70 10.24 -18.78
N ARG A 287 -26.49 9.21 -19.12
CA ARG A 287 -27.66 9.36 -20.01
C ARG A 287 -28.69 10.31 -19.42
N ALA A 288 -29.12 10.05 -18.18
CA ALA A 288 -30.13 10.86 -17.50
C ALA A 288 -29.68 12.33 -17.37
N ARG A 289 -28.46 12.55 -16.87
CA ARG A 289 -27.94 13.90 -16.58
C ARG A 289 -27.54 14.68 -17.85
N SER A 290 -27.34 14.01 -18.99
CA SER A 290 -27.12 14.70 -20.28
C SER A 290 -28.38 15.40 -20.83
N GLN A 291 -29.55 15.01 -20.33
CA GLN A 291 -30.87 15.49 -20.75
C GLN A 291 -31.45 16.53 -19.78
N GLU A 292 -30.74 16.85 -18.68
CA GLU A 292 -31.25 17.78 -17.67
C GLU A 292 -31.44 19.20 -18.28
N PRO A 293 -32.61 19.84 -18.08
CA PRO A 293 -32.90 21.16 -18.63
C PRO A 293 -31.94 22.23 -18.10
N GLN A 294 -31.58 23.19 -18.95
CA GLN A 294 -30.63 24.26 -18.62
C GLN A 294 -31.24 25.41 -17.77
N SER A 295 -32.29 25.15 -16.99
CA SER A 295 -33.01 26.17 -16.21
C SER A 295 -32.24 26.59 -14.97
#